data_AF-A0A1F8DKJ7-F1
#
_entry.id   AF-A0A1F8DKJ7-F1
#
_cell.length_a   1.000
_cell.length_b   1.000
_cell.length_c   1.000
_cell.angle_alpha   90.00
_cell.angle_beta   90.00
_cell.angle_gamma   90.00
#
_symmetry.space_group_name_H-M   'P 1'
#
loop_
_entity.id
_entity.type
_entity.pdbx_description
1 polymer ?
#
loop_
_entity_poly.entity_id
_entity_poly.type
_entity_poly.pdbx_seq_one_letter_code
_entity_poly.pdbx_strand_id
1 'polypeptide(L)'
;MKAKIALATFALLFLLPSYTLATDRPTDRSNDDKSTERPTMLPRKIGLVRRLTENKLRYCQAKEKSIKNRVAGLVRTVNNMLEKFNKIVNRVKEYYTNKVLPSGRSVANYDALVADIETKKALVQEALTKAQTDADGFTCTGDDPKGTLTQFRTNMQAVKTALKNYRTSIKNLIVAIHSQAPND
;
A
#
# COMPACT_ATOMS: atom_id res chain seq x y z
N MET A 1 7.53 36.95 18.96
CA MET A 1 8.11 36.39 20.21
C MET A 1 8.74 35.05 19.90
N LYS A 2 9.90 34.80 20.50
CA LYS A 2 10.91 33.81 20.08
C LYS A 2 10.50 32.37 20.40
N ALA A 3 10.87 31.47 19.48
CA ALA A 3 10.70 30.02 19.52
C ALA A 3 11.35 29.35 20.74
N LYS A 4 10.86 28.16 21.12
CA LYS A 4 11.68 27.11 21.74
C LYS A 4 11.30 25.74 21.17
N ILE A 5 12.18 25.26 20.30
CA ILE A 5 12.30 23.89 19.81
C ILE A 5 13.03 23.11 20.90
N ALA A 6 12.49 21.95 21.30
CA ALA A 6 13.20 20.99 22.15
C ALA A 6 13.44 19.71 21.33
N LEU A 7 14.67 19.57 20.81
CA LEU A 7 15.23 18.34 20.30
C LEU A 7 15.78 17.55 21.49
N ALA A 8 15.16 16.40 21.80
CA ALA A 8 15.72 15.44 22.74
C ALA A 8 16.50 14.37 21.96
N THR A 9 17.82 14.48 22.02
CA THR A 9 18.80 13.54 21.50
C THR A 9 18.81 12.27 22.34
N PHE A 10 18.34 11.16 21.78
CA PHE A 10 18.44 9.82 22.40
C PHE A 10 19.70 9.13 21.87
N ALA A 11 20.84 9.40 22.53
CA ALA A 11 22.08 8.68 22.30
C ALA A 11 22.04 7.34 23.06
N LEU A 12 21.65 6.26 22.37
CA LEU A 12 21.74 4.91 22.91
C LEU A 12 23.05 4.26 22.44
N LEU A 13 24.01 4.19 23.36
CA LEU A 13 25.25 3.44 23.27
C LEU A 13 24.97 1.96 22.99
N PHE A 14 25.27 1.50 21.78
CA PHE A 14 25.39 0.08 21.47
C PHE A 14 26.78 -0.41 21.87
N LEU A 15 26.81 -1.22 22.93
CA LEU A 15 27.95 -2.02 23.39
C LEU A 15 28.30 -3.07 22.32
N LEU A 16 29.51 -2.96 21.77
CA LEU A 16 30.13 -3.98 20.92
C LEU A 16 30.76 -5.07 21.82
N PRO A 17 30.48 -6.37 21.64
CA PRO A 17 31.24 -7.42 22.29
C PRO A 17 32.62 -7.56 21.65
N SER A 18 33.64 -7.46 22.49
CA SER A 18 35.06 -7.69 22.22
C SER A 18 35.27 -9.14 21.76
N TYR A 19 35.66 -9.34 20.50
CA TYR A 19 36.18 -10.63 20.06
C TYR A 19 37.61 -10.78 20.61
N THR A 20 37.82 -11.79 21.45
CA THR A 20 39.13 -12.18 21.97
C THR A 20 39.97 -12.81 20.86
N LEU A 21 41.16 -12.25 20.64
CA LEU A 21 42.25 -12.89 19.89
C LEU A 21 42.66 -14.19 20.58
N ALA A 22 42.73 -15.29 19.82
CA ALA A 22 43.50 -16.47 20.19
C ALA A 22 44.86 -16.42 19.46
N THR A 23 45.93 -16.44 20.25
CA THR A 23 47.33 -16.50 19.80
C THR A 23 47.83 -17.94 19.72
N ASP A 24 48.47 -18.23 18.58
CA ASP A 24 49.59 -19.14 18.29
C ASP A 24 49.63 -20.61 18.76
N ARG A 25 49.85 -21.48 17.76
CA ARG A 25 51.00 -22.40 17.79
C ARG A 25 51.53 -22.68 16.37
N PRO A 26 52.84 -22.53 16.11
CA PRO A 26 53.43 -22.86 14.82
C PRO A 26 53.84 -24.34 14.79
N THR A 27 53.52 -25.02 13.70
CA THR A 27 54.26 -26.21 13.27
C THR A 27 54.57 -26.07 11.80
N ASP A 28 55.82 -25.71 11.57
CA ASP A 28 56.56 -25.86 10.33
C ASP A 28 56.53 -27.34 9.88
N ARG A 29 56.14 -27.57 8.63
CA ARG A 29 56.70 -28.64 7.79
C ARG A 29 56.28 -28.45 6.33
N SER A 30 57.26 -27.97 5.57
CA SER A 30 57.69 -28.41 4.24
C SER A 30 56.64 -28.72 3.16
N ASN A 31 56.80 -27.95 2.07
CA ASN A 31 56.36 -28.18 0.71
C ASN A 31 56.26 -29.65 0.29
N ASP A 32 55.08 -30.04 -0.18
CA ASP A 32 54.95 -30.94 -1.32
C ASP A 32 54.08 -30.24 -2.38
N ASP A 33 54.79 -29.79 -3.41
CA ASP A 33 54.26 -29.27 -4.66
C ASP A 33 53.49 -30.39 -5.37
N LYS A 34 52.16 -30.36 -5.22
CA LYS A 34 51.26 -31.01 -6.15
C LYS A 34 50.35 -29.95 -6.74
N SER A 35 50.92 -29.22 -7.68
CA SER A 35 50.27 -28.45 -8.73
C SER A 35 49.02 -29.18 -9.28
N THR A 36 47.91 -28.98 -8.59
CA THR A 36 46.57 -29.31 -9.07
C THR A 36 46.05 -27.99 -9.61
N GLU A 37 46.02 -27.85 -10.93
CA GLU A 37 45.48 -26.68 -11.62
C GLU A 37 44.15 -26.26 -10.99
N ARG A 38 44.21 -25.19 -10.20
CA ARG A 38 43.04 -24.58 -9.58
C ARG A 38 42.27 -23.94 -10.73
N PRO A 39 41.02 -24.35 -11.02
CA PRO A 39 40.23 -23.64 -12.02
C PRO A 39 40.16 -22.19 -11.60
N THR A 40 40.50 -21.33 -12.55
CA THR A 40 40.63 -19.88 -12.45
C THR A 40 39.51 -19.32 -11.53
N MET A 41 39.85 -18.52 -10.52
CA MET A 41 38.86 -18.01 -9.55
C MET A 41 37.81 -17.07 -10.19
N LEU A 42 38.13 -16.49 -11.36
CA LEU A 42 37.28 -15.60 -12.16
C LEU A 42 35.99 -16.25 -12.70
N PRO A 43 36.02 -17.37 -13.47
CA PRO A 43 34.82 -17.99 -14.04
C PRO A 43 33.80 -18.42 -12.98
N ARG A 44 34.23 -18.83 -11.79
CA ARG A 44 33.33 -19.15 -10.67
C ARG A 44 32.60 -17.92 -10.14
N LYS A 45 33.29 -16.78 -9.98
CA LYS A 45 32.68 -15.52 -9.55
C LYS A 45 31.71 -14.96 -10.60
N ILE A 46 32.08 -15.01 -11.88
CA ILE A 46 31.22 -14.59 -13.00
C ILE A 46 29.94 -15.43 -13.06
N GLY A 47 30.05 -16.75 -12.91
CA GLY A 47 28.90 -17.66 -12.86
C GLY A 47 27.96 -17.39 -11.68
N LEU A 48 28.51 -17.06 -10.50
CA LEU A 48 27.72 -16.69 -9.33
C LEU A 48 26.98 -15.36 -9.52
N VAL A 49 27.67 -14.33 -10.04
CA VAL A 49 27.05 -13.02 -10.33
C VAL A 49 25.90 -13.18 -11.32
N ARG A 50 26.09 -13.97 -12.40
CA ARG A 50 25.04 -14.26 -13.37
C ARG A 50 23.82 -14.97 -12.75
N ARG A 51 24.04 -15.98 -11.90
CA ARG A 51 22.93 -16.66 -11.20
C ARG A 51 22.18 -15.72 -10.27
N LEU A 52 22.89 -14.83 -9.57
CA LEU A 52 22.28 -13.84 -8.68
C LEU A 52 21.45 -12.81 -9.46
N THR A 53 21.91 -12.36 -10.63
CA THR A 53 21.14 -11.44 -11.48
C THR A 53 19.91 -12.10 -12.08
N GLU A 54 20.03 -13.34 -12.59
CA GLU A 54 18.90 -14.13 -13.08
C GLU A 54 17.84 -14.38 -11.98
N ASN A 55 18.27 -14.70 -10.76
CA ASN A 55 17.36 -14.89 -9.62
C ASN A 55 16.64 -13.60 -9.23
N LYS A 56 17.34 -12.45 -9.24
CA LYS A 56 16.73 -11.14 -8.99
C LYS A 56 15.68 -10.81 -10.06
N LEU A 57 15.97 -11.09 -11.33
CA LEU A 57 15.04 -10.86 -12.43
C LEU A 57 13.78 -11.75 -12.27
N ARG A 58 13.94 -13.05 -12.02
CA ARG A 58 12.82 -13.97 -11.78
C ARG A 58 11.96 -13.53 -10.61
N TYR A 59 12.59 -13.13 -9.50
CA TYR A 59 11.87 -12.61 -8.33
C TYR A 59 11.07 -11.35 -8.69
N CYS A 60 11.67 -10.42 -9.43
CA CYS A 60 10.98 -9.22 -9.85
C CYS A 60 9.78 -9.54 -10.75
N GLN A 61 9.94 -10.41 -11.76
CA GLN A 61 8.85 -10.80 -12.66
C GLN A 61 7.69 -11.44 -11.89
N ALA A 62 7.99 -12.23 -10.86
CA ALA A 62 6.97 -12.74 -9.95
C ALA A 62 6.24 -11.63 -9.18
N LYS A 63 6.94 -10.55 -8.80
CA LYS A 63 6.32 -9.36 -8.20
C LYS A 63 5.47 -8.59 -9.19
N GLU A 64 5.93 -8.38 -10.41
CA GLU A 64 5.14 -7.73 -11.46
C GLU A 64 3.80 -8.45 -11.68
N LYS A 65 3.84 -9.77 -11.84
CA LYS A 65 2.63 -10.61 -11.94
C LYS A 65 1.75 -10.47 -10.69
N SER A 66 2.35 -10.45 -9.50
CA SER A 66 1.61 -10.26 -8.24
C SER A 66 0.92 -8.89 -8.18
N ILE A 67 1.58 -7.82 -8.60
CA ILE A 67 1.04 -6.46 -8.63
C ILE A 67 -0.14 -6.38 -9.59
N LYS A 68 0.02 -6.90 -10.82
CA LYS A 68 -1.05 -6.97 -11.83
C LYS A 68 -2.28 -7.74 -11.31
N ASN A 69 -2.07 -8.90 -10.67
CA ASN A 69 -3.17 -9.66 -10.08
C ASN A 69 -3.86 -8.90 -8.93
N ARG A 70 -3.08 -8.21 -8.10
CA ARG A 70 -3.60 -7.43 -6.97
C ARG A 70 -4.43 -6.24 -7.44
N VAL A 71 -3.99 -5.52 -8.47
CA VAL A 71 -4.74 -4.37 -8.99
C VAL A 71 -6.01 -4.83 -9.69
N ALA A 72 -5.98 -5.94 -10.44
CA ALA A 72 -7.19 -6.52 -11.03
C ALA A 72 -8.21 -6.96 -9.96
N GLY A 73 -7.74 -7.55 -8.86
CA GLY A 73 -8.56 -7.86 -7.70
C GLY A 73 -9.13 -6.61 -7.02
N LEU A 74 -8.33 -5.55 -6.90
CA LEU A 74 -8.75 -4.27 -6.35
C LEU A 74 -9.86 -3.63 -7.19
N VAL A 75 -9.69 -3.54 -8.51
CA VAL A 75 -10.68 -2.97 -9.43
C VAL A 75 -12.03 -3.68 -9.28
N ARG A 76 -12.04 -5.02 -9.30
CA ARG A 76 -13.27 -5.79 -9.08
C ARG A 76 -13.92 -5.49 -7.74
N THR A 77 -13.11 -5.42 -6.67
CA THR A 77 -13.60 -5.14 -5.32
C THR A 77 -14.20 -3.74 -5.23
N VAL A 78 -13.51 -2.72 -5.74
CA VAL A 78 -13.95 -1.33 -5.72
C VAL A 78 -15.25 -1.17 -6.51
N ASN A 79 -15.33 -1.72 -7.73
CA ASN A 79 -16.53 -1.64 -8.55
C ASN A 79 -17.75 -2.29 -7.86
N ASN A 80 -17.56 -3.48 -7.28
CA ASN A 80 -18.62 -4.15 -6.51
C ASN A 80 -19.07 -3.33 -5.30
N MET A 81 -18.14 -2.66 -4.61
CA MET A 81 -18.46 -1.78 -3.49
C MET A 81 -19.19 -0.52 -3.93
N LEU A 82 -18.73 0.14 -4.99
CA LEU A 82 -19.38 1.33 -5.57
C LEU A 82 -20.81 1.01 -6.00
N GLU A 83 -21.05 -0.13 -6.65
CA GLU A 83 -22.40 -0.55 -7.03
C GLU A 83 -23.32 -0.71 -5.81
N LYS A 84 -22.85 -1.43 -4.78
CA LYS A 84 -23.62 -1.62 -3.53
C LYS A 84 -23.89 -0.29 -2.81
N PHE A 85 -22.90 0.58 -2.75
CA PHE A 85 -23.01 1.89 -2.13
C PHE A 85 -23.98 2.80 -2.89
N ASN A 86 -23.91 2.84 -4.22
CA ASN A 86 -24.88 3.59 -5.04
C ASN A 86 -26.31 3.09 -4.80
N LYS A 87 -26.53 1.77 -4.76
CA LYS A 87 -27.85 1.20 -4.44
C LYS A 87 -28.37 1.64 -3.06
N ILE A 88 -27.51 1.68 -2.05
CA ILE A 88 -27.87 2.16 -0.70
C ILE A 88 -28.20 3.64 -0.74
N VAL A 89 -27.35 4.47 -1.34
CA VAL A 89 -27.57 5.92 -1.46
C VAL A 89 -28.91 6.21 -2.13
N ASN A 90 -29.22 5.54 -3.24
CA ASN A 90 -30.47 5.74 -3.97
C ASN A 90 -31.68 5.40 -3.10
N ARG A 91 -31.70 4.24 -2.42
CA ARG A 91 -32.78 3.86 -1.50
C ARG A 91 -32.96 4.87 -0.36
N VAL A 92 -31.87 5.41 0.16
CA VAL A 92 -31.89 6.40 1.25
C VAL A 92 -32.44 7.73 0.76
N LYS A 93 -32.03 8.19 -0.44
CA LYS A 93 -32.58 9.38 -1.10
C LYS A 93 -34.08 9.21 -1.39
N GLU A 94 -34.48 8.06 -1.94
CA GLU A 94 -35.88 7.72 -2.21
C GLU A 94 -36.73 7.72 -0.92
N TYR A 95 -36.25 7.11 0.17
CA TYR A 95 -36.94 7.13 1.45
C TYR A 95 -37.11 8.55 1.99
N TYR A 96 -36.07 9.38 1.90
CA TYR A 96 -36.15 10.79 2.31
C TYR A 96 -37.24 11.54 1.53
N THR A 97 -37.23 11.43 0.20
CA THR A 97 -38.20 12.12 -0.67
C THR A 97 -39.62 11.59 -0.51
N ASN A 98 -39.80 10.27 -0.37
CA ASN A 98 -41.12 9.64 -0.45
C ASN A 98 -41.79 9.43 0.92
N LYS A 99 -41.02 9.48 2.03
CA LYS A 99 -41.54 9.19 3.38
C LYS A 99 -41.26 10.31 4.37
N VAL A 100 -40.01 10.81 4.43
CA VAL A 100 -39.64 11.83 5.42
C VAL A 100 -40.22 13.20 5.06
N LEU A 101 -39.98 13.69 3.84
CA LEU A 101 -40.51 15.00 3.42
C LEU A 101 -42.05 15.09 3.49
N PRO A 102 -42.82 14.11 3.01
CA PRO A 102 -44.29 14.15 3.11
C PRO A 102 -44.81 14.09 4.54
N SER A 103 -44.02 13.60 5.50
CA SER A 103 -44.38 13.62 6.93
C SER A 103 -44.19 14.99 7.60
N GLY A 104 -43.80 16.02 6.84
CA GLY A 104 -43.53 17.37 7.35
C GLY A 104 -42.18 17.51 8.05
N ARG A 105 -41.31 16.51 7.94
CA ARG A 105 -39.97 16.49 8.55
C ARG A 105 -38.89 16.68 7.50
N SER A 106 -37.73 17.20 7.90
CA SER A 106 -36.63 17.45 6.98
C SER A 106 -35.27 17.36 7.67
N VAL A 107 -34.22 17.18 6.87
CA VAL A 107 -32.83 17.19 7.34
C VAL A 107 -32.18 18.49 6.89
N ALA A 108 -31.86 19.37 7.84
CA ALA A 108 -31.39 20.74 7.55
C ALA A 108 -30.12 20.80 6.67
N ASN A 109 -29.22 19.81 6.81
CA ASN A 109 -27.97 19.73 6.06
C ASN A 109 -27.97 18.63 4.98
N TYR A 110 -29.14 18.24 4.47
CA TYR A 110 -29.29 17.14 3.51
C TYR A 110 -28.39 17.31 2.27
N ASP A 111 -28.43 18.47 1.62
CA ASP A 111 -27.66 18.71 0.39
C ASP A 111 -26.15 18.63 0.63
N ALA A 112 -25.67 19.12 1.78
CA ALA A 112 -24.28 19.01 2.16
C ALA A 112 -23.85 17.55 2.37
N LEU A 113 -24.72 16.71 2.97
CA LEU A 113 -24.47 15.28 3.14
C LEU A 113 -24.43 14.54 1.80
N VAL A 114 -25.33 14.89 0.87
CA VAL A 114 -25.32 14.33 -0.50
C VAL A 114 -24.06 14.77 -1.26
N ALA A 115 -23.66 16.03 -1.16
CA ALA A 115 -22.44 16.53 -1.79
C ALA A 115 -21.17 15.85 -1.25
N ASP A 116 -21.09 15.59 0.07
CA ASP A 116 -19.95 14.85 0.64
C ASP A 116 -19.91 13.39 0.13
N ILE A 117 -21.06 12.73 -0.04
CA ILE A 117 -21.15 11.39 -0.64
C ILE A 117 -20.55 11.38 -2.05
N GLU A 118 -20.95 12.31 -2.93
CA GLU A 118 -20.41 12.38 -4.29
C GLU A 118 -18.91 12.73 -4.29
N THR A 119 -18.49 13.62 -3.40
CA THR A 119 -17.06 13.95 -3.22
C THR A 119 -16.25 12.72 -2.81
N LYS A 120 -16.71 11.94 -1.81
CA LYS A 120 -15.99 10.74 -1.36
C LYS A 120 -16.00 9.64 -2.42
N LYS A 121 -17.07 9.52 -3.21
CA LYS A 121 -17.14 8.61 -4.36
C LYS A 121 -16.08 8.97 -5.41
N ALA A 122 -15.93 10.25 -5.74
CA ALA A 122 -14.90 10.71 -6.68
C ALA A 122 -13.48 10.39 -6.17
N LEU A 123 -13.22 10.59 -4.87
CA LEU A 123 -11.93 10.27 -4.26
C LEU A 123 -11.60 8.76 -4.30
N VAL A 124 -12.61 7.87 -4.24
CA VAL A 124 -12.40 6.43 -4.46
C VAL A 124 -11.91 6.17 -5.88
N GLN A 125 -12.53 6.80 -6.87
CA GLN A 125 -12.16 6.63 -8.28
C GLN A 125 -10.75 7.17 -8.55
N GLU A 126 -10.42 8.36 -8.02
CA GLU A 126 -9.09 8.95 -8.15
C GLU A 126 -8.01 8.05 -7.54
N ALA A 127 -8.23 7.55 -6.32
CA ALA A 127 -7.30 6.65 -5.66
C ALA A 127 -7.12 5.33 -6.43
N LEU A 128 -8.22 4.80 -7.01
CA LEU A 128 -8.17 3.59 -7.83
C LEU A 128 -7.33 3.81 -9.08
N THR A 129 -7.56 4.92 -9.80
CA THR A 129 -6.80 5.29 -10.99
C THR A 129 -5.30 5.37 -10.68
N LYS A 130 -4.91 6.03 -9.57
CA LYS A 130 -3.51 6.11 -9.15
C LYS A 130 -2.89 4.72 -8.91
N ALA A 131 -3.61 3.83 -8.23
CA ALA A 131 -3.14 2.46 -8.00
C ALA A 131 -3.02 1.64 -9.29
N GLN A 132 -3.88 1.89 -10.29
CA GLN A 132 -3.77 1.29 -11.63
C GLN A 132 -2.55 1.82 -12.38
N THR A 133 -2.35 3.14 -12.40
CA THR A 133 -1.18 3.75 -13.04
C THR A 133 0.14 3.23 -12.47
N ASP A 134 0.26 3.11 -11.14
CA ASP A 134 1.48 2.55 -10.53
C ASP A 134 1.70 1.08 -10.92
N ALA A 135 0.62 0.30 -11.01
CA ALA A 135 0.70 -1.10 -11.38
C ALA A 135 1.14 -1.29 -12.84
N ASP A 136 0.65 -0.43 -13.73
CA ASP A 136 1.02 -0.41 -15.14
C ASP A 136 2.46 0.11 -15.35
N GLY A 137 2.89 1.06 -14.51
CA GLY A 137 4.24 1.61 -14.52
C GLY A 137 5.32 0.72 -13.88
N PHE A 138 4.94 -0.35 -13.16
CA PHE A 138 5.92 -1.25 -12.55
C PHE A 138 6.55 -2.17 -13.62
N THR A 139 7.86 -2.04 -13.81
CA THR A 139 8.63 -2.93 -14.68
C THR A 139 9.92 -3.37 -13.98
N CYS A 140 10.37 -4.59 -14.29
CA CYS A 140 11.59 -5.15 -13.70
C CYS A 140 12.89 -4.57 -14.25
N THR A 141 12.80 -3.86 -15.35
CA THR A 141 13.92 -3.20 -16.03
C THR A 141 13.85 -1.68 -15.91
N GLY A 142 12.89 -1.15 -15.15
CA GLY A 142 12.77 0.29 -14.90
C GLY A 142 13.87 0.79 -13.97
N ASP A 143 14.05 2.11 -13.94
CA ASP A 143 15.12 2.77 -13.19
C ASP A 143 14.94 2.66 -11.67
N ASP A 144 13.69 2.68 -11.18
CA ASP A 144 13.37 2.50 -9.76
C ASP A 144 12.16 1.59 -9.49
N PRO A 145 12.30 0.27 -9.68
CA PRO A 145 11.21 -0.68 -9.40
C PRO A 145 10.82 -0.69 -7.92
N LYS A 146 11.75 -0.38 -7.01
CA LYS A 146 11.50 -0.40 -5.57
C LYS A 146 10.64 0.80 -5.15
N GLY A 147 10.90 1.98 -5.71
CA GLY A 147 10.07 3.18 -5.53
C GLY A 147 8.66 2.95 -6.06
N THR A 148 8.52 2.48 -7.31
CA THR A 148 7.20 2.20 -7.90
C THR A 148 6.40 1.18 -7.09
N LEU A 149 7.04 0.11 -6.58
CA LEU A 149 6.38 -0.84 -5.68
C LEU A 149 5.94 -0.22 -4.35
N THR A 150 6.72 0.72 -3.81
CA THR A 150 6.38 1.43 -2.58
C THR A 150 5.19 2.36 -2.83
N GLN A 151 5.20 3.09 -3.93
CA GLN A 151 4.11 3.97 -4.35
C GLN A 151 2.81 3.19 -4.59
N PHE A 152 2.88 2.05 -5.29
CA PHE A 152 1.75 1.14 -5.47
C PHE A 152 1.12 0.72 -4.14
N ARG A 153 1.94 0.36 -3.14
CA ARG A 153 1.43 -0.01 -1.80
C ARG A 153 0.75 1.16 -1.10
N THR A 154 1.30 2.36 -1.20
CA THR A 154 0.71 3.58 -0.66
C THR A 154 -0.64 3.86 -1.31
N ASN A 155 -0.74 3.81 -2.63
CA ASN A 155 -1.99 4.05 -3.35
C ASN A 155 -3.03 2.95 -3.10
N MET A 156 -2.62 1.69 -2.94
CA MET A 156 -3.51 0.61 -2.47
C MET A 156 -4.12 0.91 -1.09
N GLN A 157 -3.39 1.54 -0.16
CA GLN A 157 -3.94 1.95 1.13
C GLN A 157 -4.84 3.18 1.00
N ALA A 158 -4.48 4.12 0.12
CA ALA A 158 -5.32 5.28 -0.17
C ALA A 158 -6.71 4.85 -0.68
N VAL A 159 -6.80 3.82 -1.54
CA VAL A 159 -8.08 3.27 -2.01
C VAL A 159 -8.93 2.74 -0.85
N LYS A 160 -8.31 1.98 0.08
CA LYS A 160 -9.03 1.47 1.26
C LYS A 160 -9.55 2.59 2.15
N THR A 161 -8.73 3.61 2.39
CA THR A 161 -9.12 4.79 3.16
C THR A 161 -10.25 5.54 2.48
N ALA A 162 -10.18 5.75 1.17
CA ALA A 162 -11.23 6.40 0.39
C ALA A 162 -12.55 5.63 0.46
N LEU A 163 -12.53 4.30 0.32
CA LEU A 163 -13.72 3.45 0.47
C LEU A 163 -14.33 3.54 1.88
N LYS A 164 -13.49 3.56 2.93
CA LYS A 164 -13.95 3.75 4.31
C LYS A 164 -14.64 5.10 4.48
N ASN A 165 -14.03 6.17 3.97
CA ASN A 165 -14.58 7.52 4.06
C ASN A 165 -15.90 7.63 3.29
N TYR A 166 -16.00 7.02 2.11
CA TYR A 166 -17.25 6.97 1.35
C TYR A 166 -18.35 6.19 2.09
N ARG A 167 -18.02 5.04 2.69
CA ARG A 167 -18.97 4.33 3.55
C ARG A 167 -19.44 5.18 4.73
N THR A 168 -18.54 5.92 5.35
CA THR A 168 -18.86 6.81 6.48
C THR A 168 -19.80 7.93 6.05
N SER A 169 -19.57 8.59 4.91
CA SER A 169 -20.47 9.65 4.44
C SER A 169 -21.88 9.14 4.16
N ILE A 170 -22.01 7.94 3.58
CA ILE A 170 -23.31 7.27 3.41
C ILE A 170 -23.98 7.00 4.76
N LYS A 171 -23.22 6.50 5.75
CA LYS A 171 -23.75 6.27 7.11
C LYS A 171 -24.25 7.57 7.74
N ASN A 172 -23.54 8.68 7.56
CA ASN A 172 -23.94 9.98 8.11
C ASN A 172 -25.29 10.43 7.52
N LEU A 173 -25.51 10.26 6.22
CA LEU A 173 -26.80 10.52 5.59
C LEU A 173 -27.91 9.63 6.16
N ILE A 174 -27.66 8.32 6.29
CA ILE A 174 -28.62 7.37 6.86
C ILE A 174 -29.02 7.79 8.27
N VAL A 175 -28.05 8.11 9.13
CA VAL A 175 -28.31 8.52 10.52
C VAL A 175 -29.10 9.81 10.56
N ALA A 176 -28.74 10.82 9.77
CA ALA A 176 -29.45 12.09 9.73
C ALA A 176 -30.93 11.93 9.34
N ILE A 177 -31.20 11.10 8.33
CA ILE A 177 -32.57 10.79 7.87
C ILE A 177 -33.32 9.96 8.91
N HIS A 178 -32.69 8.95 9.50
CA HIS A 178 -33.31 8.10 10.51
C HIS A 178 -33.69 8.87 11.77
N SER A 179 -32.89 9.85 12.18
CA SER A 179 -33.24 10.76 13.29
C SER A 179 -34.50 11.60 13.02
N GLN A 180 -34.95 11.66 11.77
CA GLN A 180 -36.19 12.31 11.37
C GLN A 180 -37.31 11.31 11.08
N ALA A 181 -37.08 9.99 11.22
CA ALA A 181 -38.09 8.99 10.88
C ALA A 181 -39.36 9.20 11.73
N PRO A 182 -40.56 9.22 11.12
CA PRO A 182 -41.81 9.22 11.87
C PRO A 182 -41.81 8.03 12.84
N ASN A 183 -42.30 8.27 14.07
CA ASN A 183 -42.54 7.18 15.00
C ASN A 183 -43.80 6.49 14.48
N ASP A 184 -43.63 5.40 13.73
CA ASP A 184 -44.71 4.46 13.43
C ASP A 184 -45.02 3.63 14.69
#